data_AF-A0A353D1T5-F1
#
_entry.id   AF-A0A353D1T5-F1
#
_cell.length_a   1.000
_cell.length_b   1.000
_cell.length_c   1.000
_cell.angle_alpha   90.00
_cell.angle_beta   90.00
_cell.angle_gamma   90.00
#
_symmetry.space_group_name_H-M   'P 1'
#
loop_
_entity.id
_entity.type
_entity.pdbx_description
1 polymer ?
#
loop_
_entity_poly.entity_id
_entity_poly.type
_entity_poly.pdbx_seq_one_letter_code
_entity_poly.pdbx_strand_id
1 'polypeptide(L)' 'MNSNEQNIVVDVDTLYIESESSPEADQYVFAYTITIKNEGEKAAQLLTRHWIITDANGQIEEVRGDGVVGEQPN' A
#
# COMPACT_ATOMS: atom_id res chain seq x y z
N MET A 1 -9.10 21.28 18.36
CA MET A 1 -7.92 20.61 17.80
C MET A 1 -7.98 20.87 16.30
N ASN A 2 -7.02 21.61 15.73
CA ASN A 2 -6.99 21.84 14.29
C ASN A 2 -6.63 20.52 13.61
N SER A 3 -7.55 19.99 12.81
CA SER A 3 -7.43 18.71 12.12
C SER A 3 -6.39 18.70 10.98
N ASN A 4 -5.75 19.83 10.68
CA ASN A 4 -4.78 19.97 9.58
C ASN A 4 -3.31 19.75 9.98
N GLU A 5 -2.97 19.62 11.26
CA GLU A 5 -1.55 19.54 11.65
C GLU A 5 -0.86 18.24 11.17
N GLN A 6 -1.62 17.18 10.91
CA GLN A 6 -1.12 15.85 10.53
C GLN A 6 -1.99 15.24 9.42
N ASN A 7 -2.08 15.92 8.28
CA ASN A 7 -2.84 15.44 7.13
C ASN A 7 -1.94 14.62 6.20
N ILE A 8 -2.17 13.30 6.13
CA ILE A 8 -1.47 12.41 5.20
C ILE A 8 -2.49 11.84 4.22
N VAL A 9 -2.30 12.12 2.93
CA VAL A 9 -3.11 11.58 1.85
C VAL A 9 -2.38 10.40 1.23
N VAL A 10 -3.11 9.30 1.00
CA VAL A 10 -2.58 8.09 0.38
C VAL A 10 -3.41 7.78 -0.86
N ASP A 11 -2.78 7.85 -2.02
CA ASP A 11 -3.35 7.47 -3.31
C ASP A 11 -2.75 6.13 -3.75
N VAL A 12 -3.56 5.29 -4.42
CA VAL A 12 -3.11 3.99 -4.95
C VAL A 12 -3.60 3.78 -6.37
N ASP A 13 -2.67 3.39 -7.23
CA ASP A 13 -2.95 2.91 -8.58
C ASP A 13 -2.62 1.42 -8.66
N THR A 14 -3.51 0.62 -9.23
CA THR A 14 -3.33 -0.84 -9.36
C THR A 14 -3.32 -1.26 -10.82
N LEU A 15 -2.48 -2.25 -11.14
CA LEU A 15 -2.35 -2.81 -12.48
C LEU A 15 -2.32 -4.34 -12.41
N TYR A 16 -3.19 -4.99 -13.18
CA TYR A 16 -3.07 -6.42 -13.45
C TYR A 16 -1.95 -6.67 -14.48
N ILE A 17 -1.02 -7.57 -14.16
CA ILE A 17 0.10 -7.91 -15.03
C ILE A 17 -0.19 -9.24 -15.73
N GLU A 18 -0.79 -9.15 -16.91
CA GLU A 18 -1.18 -10.32 -17.70
C GLU A 18 0.01 -11.23 -18.05
N SER A 19 1.17 -10.65 -18.37
CA SER A 19 2.37 -11.42 -18.75
C SER A 19 2.96 -12.27 -17.63
N GLU A 20 2.70 -11.92 -16.37
CA GLU A 20 3.17 -12.64 -15.18
C GLU A 20 2.06 -13.48 -14.54
N SER A 21 0.86 -13.45 -15.12
CA SER A 21 -0.31 -14.16 -14.61
C SER A 21 -0.59 -15.41 -15.43
N SER A 22 -1.20 -16.42 -14.79
CA SER A 22 -1.69 -17.62 -15.42
C SER A 22 -3.10 -17.91 -14.93
N PRO A 23 -4.14 -17.36 -15.59
CA PRO A 23 -5.53 -17.60 -15.21
C PRO A 23 -5.94 -19.08 -15.26
N GLU A 24 -5.33 -19.86 -16.17
CA GLU A 24 -5.58 -21.31 -16.27
C GLU A 24 -5.09 -22.09 -15.05
N ALA A 25 -4.15 -21.51 -14.28
CA ALA A 25 -3.60 -22.09 -13.06
C ALA A 25 -4.06 -21.34 -11.79
N ASP A 26 -5.07 -20.48 -11.88
CA ASP A 26 -5.56 -19.61 -10.80
C ASP A 26 -4.46 -18.72 -10.17
N GLN A 27 -3.48 -18.28 -10.97
CA GLN A 27 -2.40 -17.40 -10.54
C GLN A 27 -2.56 -16.01 -11.14
N TYR A 28 -2.68 -14.99 -10.30
CA TYR A 28 -2.94 -13.61 -10.72
C TYR A 28 -1.93 -12.66 -10.07
N VAL A 29 -1.21 -11.90 -10.88
CA VAL A 29 -0.19 -10.94 -10.43
C VAL A 29 -0.71 -9.52 -10.62
N PHE A 30 -0.62 -8.73 -9.55
CA PHE A 30 -0.96 -7.32 -9.55
C PHE A 30 0.23 -6.49 -9.07
N ALA A 31 0.49 -5.39 -9.75
CA ALA A 31 1.34 -4.32 -9.25
C ALA A 31 0.49 -3.20 -8.66
N TYR A 32 1.07 -2.47 -7.72
CA TYR A 32 0.49 -1.26 -7.17
C TYR A 32 1.55 -0.18 -7.03
N THR A 33 1.13 1.05 -7.27
CA THR A 33 1.93 2.27 -7.02
C THR A 33 1.21 3.05 -5.95
N ILE A 34 1.88 3.31 -4.83
CA ILE A 34 1.32 4.08 -3.72
C ILE A 34 2.01 5.44 -3.67
N THR A 35 1.21 6.50 -3.67
CA THR A 35 1.69 7.86 -3.46
C THR A 35 1.24 8.33 -2.08
N ILE A 36 2.19 8.65 -1.22
CA ILE A 36 1.93 9.18 0.13
C ILE A 36 2.32 10.66 0.13
N LYS A 37 1.36 11.54 0.38
CA LYS A 37 1.55 13.00 0.43
C LYS A 37 1.34 13.49 1.85
N ASN A 38 2.34 14.14 2.41
CA ASN A 38 2.17 14.92 3.62
C ASN A 38 1.62 16.30 3.25
N GLU A 39 0.33 16.50 3.48
CA GLU A 39 -0.37 17.78 3.33
C GLU A 39 -0.57 18.50 4.68
N GLY A 40 0.05 17.97 5.74
CA GLY A 40 0.07 18.58 7.06
C GLY A 40 1.14 19.66 7.19
N GLU A 41 1.03 20.42 8.27
CA GLU A 41 1.97 21.52 8.57
C GLU A 41 3.26 21.05 9.25
N LYS A 42 3.33 19.77 9.66
CA LYS A 42 4.48 19.16 10.34
C LYS A 42 5.07 18.03 9.49
N ALA A 43 6.40 17.89 9.54
CA ALA A 43 7.08 16.73 8.98
C ALA A 43 6.55 15.42 9.60
N ALA A 44 6.50 14.35 8.81
CA ALA A 44 5.92 13.08 9.21
C ALA A 44 6.75 11.92 8.65
N GLN A 45 7.05 10.94 9.49
CA GLN A 45 7.82 9.77 9.08
C GLN A 45 6.92 8.54 8.94
N LEU A 46 7.06 7.81 7.85
CA LEU A 46 6.44 6.51 7.70
C LEU A 46 7.28 5.44 8.41
N LEU A 47 6.74 4.87 9.47
CA LEU A 47 7.45 3.91 10.32
C LEU A 47 7.18 2.46 9.93
N THR A 48 5.92 2.12 9.67
CA THR A 48 5.47 0.73 9.47
C THR A 48 4.36 0.66 8.44
N ARG A 49 4.23 -0.50 7.79
CA ARG A 49 3.11 -0.84 6.91
C ARG A 49 2.40 -2.10 7.41
N HIS A 50 1.09 -2.15 7.21
CA HIS A 50 0.26 -3.33 7.43
C HIS A 50 -0.73 -3.44 6.28
N TRP A 51 -0.63 -4.54 5.55
CA TRP A 51 -1.54 -4.91 4.47
C TRP A 51 -2.48 -6.00 4.95
N ILE A 52 -3.74 -5.87 4.55
CA ILE A 52 -4.77 -6.90 4.62
C ILE A 52 -5.21 -7.13 3.19
N ILE A 53 -4.81 -8.26 2.60
CA ILE A 53 -5.11 -8.63 1.23
C ILE A 53 -6.20 -9.69 1.30
N THR A 54 -7.33 -9.43 0.65
CA THR A 54 -8.45 -10.39 0.59
C THR A 54 -8.61 -10.86 -0.85
N ASP A 55 -8.54 -12.17 -1.08
CA ASP A 55 -8.77 -12.74 -2.40
C ASP A 55 -10.28 -12.87 -2.71
N ALA A 56 -10.60 -13.32 -3.92
CA ALA A 56 -11.98 -13.49 -4.37
C ALA A 56 -12.76 -14.60 -3.62
N ASN A 57 -12.06 -15.51 -2.96
CA ASN A 57 -12.66 -16.58 -2.14
C ASN A 57 -12.85 -16.15 -0.68
N GLY A 58 -12.45 -14.92 -0.32
CA GLY A 58 -12.50 -14.40 1.03
C GLY A 58 -11.34 -14.86 1.92
N GLN A 59 -10.30 -15.47 1.35
CA GLN A 59 -9.07 -15.77 2.07
C GLN A 59 -8.31 -14.47 2.32
N ILE A 60 -7.86 -14.29 3.57
CA ILE A 60 -7.16 -13.10 4.02
C ILE A 60 -5.68 -13.43 4.23
N GLU A 61 -4.81 -12.62 3.64
CA GLU A 61 -3.39 -12.59 3.91
C GLU A 61 -3.03 -11.26 4.59
N GLU A 62 -2.28 -11.33 5.68
CA GLU A 62 -1.76 -10.16 6.38
C GLU A 62 -0.25 -10.04 6.17
N VAL A 63 0.19 -8.88 5.69
CA VAL A 63 1.62 -8.57 5.54
C VAL A 63 1.97 -7.38 6.41
N ARG A 64 2.91 -7.54 7.32
CA ARG A 64 3.41 -6.47 8.21
C ARG A 64 4.89 -6.28 8.00
N GLY A 65 5.36 -5.04 8.13
CA GLY A 65 6.78 -4.75 8.10
C GLY A 65 7.11 -3.29 8.36
N ASP A 66 8.38 -3.03 8.60
CA ASP A 66 8.89 -1.67 8.82
C ASP A 66 9.09 -0.95 7.49
N GLY A 67 8.77 0.35 7.48
CA GLY A 67 8.96 1.21 6.34
C GLY A 67 8.15 0.81 5.10
N VAL A 68 8.63 1.24 3.94
CA VAL A 68 8.22 0.77 2.61
C VAL A 68 9.48 0.50 1.80
N VAL A 69 9.50 -0.58 1.02
CA VAL A 69 10.65 -0.96 0.16
C VAL A 69 12.03 -0.97 0.85
N GLY A 70 12.07 -1.10 2.18
CA GLY A 70 13.31 -1.09 2.99
C GLY A 70 13.68 0.26 3.61
N GLU A 71 12.90 1.31 3.37
CA GLU A 71 13.17 2.69 3.81
C GLU A 71 12.05 3.25 4.71
N GLN A 72 12.36 4.22 5.57
CA GLN A 72 11.40 4.98 6.38
C GLN A 72 11.42 6.46 5.97
N PRO A 73 10.67 6.85 4.92
CA PRO A 73 10.68 8.22 4.40
C PRO A 73 10.09 9.23 5.39
N ASN A 74 10.58 10.48 5.32
CA ASN A 74 10.20 11.63 6.16
C ASN A 74 9.52 12.74 5.35
#